data_AF-A0A4V1ACE2-F1
#
_entry.id   AF-A0A4V1ACE2-F1
#
_cell.length_a   1.000
_cell.length_b   1.000
_cell.length_c   1.000
_cell.angle_alpha   90.00
_cell.angle_beta   90.00
_cell.angle_gamma   90.00
#
_symmetry.space_group_name_H-M   'P 1'
#
loop_
_entity.id
_entity.type
_entity.pdbx_description
1 polymer ?
#
loop_
_entity_poly.entity_id
_entity_poly.type
_entity_poly.pdbx_seq_one_letter_code
_entity_poly.pdbx_strand_id
1 'polypeptide(L)' 'MRTTLAIDDDVLLVARDLARQQRRSIGEVVSDLARRSLRSEGSDGSSQTMRNGFVLLPVNNPDAVITMEMVNSLRDELE' A
#
# COMPACT_ATOMS: atom_id res chain seq x y z
N MET A 1 -11.17 -0.92 21.34
CA MET A 1 -10.77 -0.11 22.51
C MET A 1 -11.28 1.31 22.34
N ARG A 2 -11.54 2.04 23.42
CA ARG A 2 -11.91 3.46 23.36
C ARG A 2 -10.76 4.29 23.93
N THR A 3 -10.20 5.16 23.10
CA THR A 3 -9.05 6.00 23.38
C THR A 3 -9.33 7.39 22.84
N THR A 4 -8.78 8.41 23.50
CA THR A 4 -8.80 9.79 23.00
C THR A 4 -7.51 10.03 22.22
N LEU A 5 -7.64 10.49 20.98
CA LEU A 5 -6.53 10.80 20.08
C LEU A 5 -6.71 12.23 19.57
N ALA A 6 -5.65 13.02 19.59
CA ALA A 6 -5.61 14.29 18.87
C ALA A 6 -5.38 14.01 17.37
N ILE A 7 -6.23 14.57 16.51
CA ILE A 7 -6.14 14.45 15.06
C ILE A 7 -6.38 15.83 14.45
N ASP A 8 -5.77 16.06 13.29
CA ASP A 8 -5.97 17.30 12.54
C ASP A 8 -7.39 17.40 11.97
N ASP A 9 -7.86 18.64 11.78
CA ASP A 9 -9.23 18.93 11.35
C ASP A 9 -9.54 18.40 9.95
N ASP A 10 -8.55 18.41 9.05
CA ASP A 10 -8.66 17.88 7.69
C ASP A 10 -8.84 16.35 7.69
N VAL A 11 -8.07 15.64 8.53
CA VAL A 11 -8.21 14.20 8.73
C VAL A 11 -9.60 13.87 9.29
N LEU A 12 -10.08 14.63 10.28
CA LEU A 12 -11.42 14.43 10.85
C LEU A 12 -12.53 14.67 9.81
N LEU A 13 -12.38 15.69 8.96
CA LEU A 13 -13.31 16.00 7.90
C LEU A 13 -13.43 14.84 6.90
N VAL A 14 -12.29 14.36 6.40
CA VAL A 14 -12.23 13.23 5.45
C VAL A 14 -12.78 11.95 6.09
N ALA A 15 -12.40 11.65 7.33
CA ALA A 15 -12.88 10.47 8.03
C ALA A 15 -14.41 10.49 8.23
N ARG A 16 -14.99 11.66 8.51
CA ARG A 16 -16.44 11.84 8.66
C ARG A 16 -17.18 11.58 7.35
N ASP A 17 -16.66 12.09 6.25
CA ASP A 17 -17.30 11.92 4.94
C ASP A 17 -17.26 10.44 4.50
N LEU A 18 -16.11 9.80 4.68
CA LEU A 18 -15.93 8.38 4.40
C LEU A 18 -16.81 7.49 5.29
N ALA A 19 -16.95 7.83 6.57
CA ALA A 19 -17.83 7.14 7.51
C ALA A 19 -19.30 7.20 7.09
N ARG A 20 -19.76 8.37 6.59
CA ARG A 20 -21.10 8.53 6.03
C ARG A 20 -21.31 7.68 4.79
N GLN A 21 -20.37 7.74 3.84
CA GLN A 21 -20.43 6.97 2.60
C GLN A 21 -20.48 5.46 2.87
N GLN A 22 -19.69 4.97 3.82
CA GLN A 22 -19.59 3.54 4.15
C GLN A 22 -20.60 3.07 5.19
N ARG A 23 -21.41 3.97 5.78
CA ARG A 23 -22.31 3.68 6.92
C ARG A 23 -21.60 3.01 8.09
N ARG A 24 -20.39 3.48 8.42
CA ARG A 24 -19.55 3.00 9.52
C ARG A 24 -19.32 4.10 10.54
N SER A 25 -18.91 3.76 11.76
CA SER A 25 -18.51 4.79 12.72
C SER A 25 -17.17 5.45 12.31
N ILE A 26 -16.97 6.70 12.70
CA ILE A 26 -15.71 7.43 12.44
C ILE A 26 -14.52 6.66 13.04
N GLY A 27 -14.69 6.12 14.27
CA GLY A 27 -13.65 5.33 14.93
C GLY A 27 -13.27 4.06 14.17
N GLU A 28 -14.23 3.35 13.56
CA GLU A 28 -13.93 2.18 12.72
C GLU A 28 -13.19 2.53 11.44
N VAL A 29 -13.56 3.65 10.80
CA VAL A 29 -12.89 4.14 9.59
C VAL A 29 -11.46 4.56 9.90
N VAL A 30 -11.25 5.39 10.92
CA VAL A 30 -9.91 5.81 11.36
C VAL A 30 -9.05 4.61 11.77
N SER A 31 -9.61 3.67 12.52
CA SER A 31 -8.91 2.45 12.93
C SER A 31 -8.52 1.57 11.74
N ASP A 32 -9.36 1.49 10.70
CA ASP A 32 -9.05 0.74 9.49
C ASP A 32 -7.99 1.43 8.62
N LEU A 33 -8.08 2.75 8.46
CA LEU A 33 -7.05 3.55 7.78
C LEU A 33 -5.69 3.41 8.47
N ALA A 34 -5.65 3.53 9.79
CA ALA A 34 -4.43 3.33 10.58
C ALA A 34 -3.86 1.93 10.38
N ARG A 35 -4.69 0.88 10.42
CA ARG A 35 -4.25 -0.50 10.14
C ARG A 35 -3.70 -0.67 8.72
N ARG A 36 -4.31 -0.05 7.71
CA ARG A 36 -3.81 -0.11 6.32
C ARG A 36 -2.44 0.56 6.20
N SER A 37 -2.27 1.73 6.82
CA SER A 37 -0.99 2.42 6.84
C SER A 37 0.09 1.59 7.52
N LEU A 38 -0.19 1.04 8.72
CA LEU A 38 0.76 0.21 9.46
C LEU A 38 1.06 -1.13 8.75
N ARG A 39 0.12 -1.68 7.98
CA ARG A 39 0.36 -2.84 7.13
C ARG A 39 1.18 -2.49 5.89
N SER A 40 1.01 -1.30 5.33
CA SER A 40 1.84 -0.81 4.20
C SER A 40 3.31 -0.80 4.59
N GLU A 41 3.62 -0.36 5.81
CA GLU A 41 4.98 -0.44 6.38
C GLU A 41 5.48 -1.90 6.57
N GLY A 42 4.58 -2.89 6.60
CA GLY A 42 4.90 -4.32 6.77
C GLY A 42 4.89 -5.15 5.48
N SER A 43 4.24 -4.68 4.42
CA SER A 43 4.23 -5.32 3.09
C SER A 43 5.10 -4.60 2.07
N ASP A 44 5.64 -3.44 2.42
CA ASP A 44 6.50 -2.62 1.55
C ASP A 44 7.82 -2.27 2.24
N GLY A 45 8.41 -3.27 2.89
CA GLY A 45 9.84 -3.31 3.18
C GLY A 45 10.73 -3.33 1.92
N SER A 46 10.18 -3.01 0.74
CA SER A 46 10.97 -2.44 -0.32
C SER A 46 11.17 -0.96 0.02
N SER A 47 12.18 -0.68 0.86
CA SER A 47 12.85 0.60 0.75
C SER A 47 13.11 0.80 -0.74
N GLN A 48 12.41 1.75 -1.37
CA GLN A 48 12.49 2.00 -2.80
C GLN A 48 13.96 2.13 -3.15
N THR A 49 14.55 1.06 -3.67
CA THR A 49 15.99 0.96 -3.74
C THR A 49 16.39 1.82 -4.92
N MET A 50 17.05 2.94 -4.64
CA MET A 50 17.58 3.80 -5.68
C MET A 50 18.90 3.24 -6.18
N ARG A 51 18.99 3.02 -7.49
CA ARG A 51 20.25 2.70 -8.16
C ARG A 51 20.46 3.68 -9.30
N ASN A 52 21.55 4.45 -9.22
CA ASN A 52 21.93 5.45 -10.23
C ASN A 52 20.83 6.49 -10.53
N GLY A 53 20.07 6.91 -9.51
CA GLY A 53 18.98 7.88 -9.66
C GLY A 53 17.66 7.32 -10.18
N PHE A 54 17.56 6.00 -10.39
CA PHE A 54 16.31 5.34 -10.77
C PHE A 54 15.76 4.52 -9.60
N VAL A 55 14.43 4.53 -9.44
CA VAL A 55 13.72 3.66 -8.51
C VAL A 55 13.67 2.26 -9.10
N LEU A 56 14.22 1.28 -8.37
CA LEU A 56 14.11 -0.11 -8.74
C LEU A 56 12.72 -0.63 -8.40
N LEU A 57 12.12 -1.42 -9.30
CA LEU A 57 10.92 -2.18 -8.98
C LEU A 57 11.24 -3.18 -7.86
N PRO A 58 10.32 -3.38 -6.91
CA PRO A 58 10.50 -4.35 -5.84
C PRO A 58 10.68 -5.76 -6.43
N VAL A 59 11.73 -6.44 -6.00
CA VAL A 59 11.99 -7.82 -6.40
C VAL A 59 11.24 -8.74 -5.44
N ASN A 60 10.13 -9.30 -5.90
CA ASN A 60 9.28 -10.16 -5.06
C ASN A 60 9.94 -11.53 -4.75
N ASN A 61 10.86 -11.98 -5.59
CA ASN A 61 11.62 -13.22 -5.37
C ASN A 61 13.06 -13.06 -5.89
N PRO A 62 14.04 -12.77 -5.01
CA PRO A 62 15.42 -12.52 -5.42
C PRO A 62 16.11 -13.78 -5.99
N ASP A 63 15.62 -14.97 -5.66
CA ASP A 63 16.19 -16.25 -6.10
C ASP A 63 15.52 -16.80 -7.36
N ALA A 64 14.54 -16.07 -7.92
CA ALA A 64 13.89 -16.48 -9.16
C ALA A 64 14.87 -16.42 -10.33
N VAL A 65 15.13 -17.57 -10.96
CA VAL A 65 15.92 -17.65 -12.19
C VAL A 65 15.03 -17.27 -13.37
N ILE A 66 15.22 -16.07 -13.91
CA ILE A 66 14.51 -15.60 -15.09
C ILE A 66 15.24 -16.11 -16.34
N THR A 67 14.54 -16.88 -17.17
CA THR A 67 15.06 -17.41 -18.45
C THR A 67 14.55 -16.60 -19.64
N MET A 68 15.26 -16.66 -20.77
CA MET A 68 14.82 -15.99 -22.00
C MET A 68 13.52 -16.59 -22.56
N GLU A 69 13.27 -17.87 -22.32
CA GLU A 69 12.01 -18.52 -22.70
C GLU A 69 10.82 -17.88 -22.01
N MET A 70 10.90 -17.71 -20.68
CA MET A 70 9.84 -17.06 -19.88
C MET A 70 9.57 -15.62 -20.36
N VAL A 71 10.63 -14.87 -20.68
CA VAL A 71 10.50 -13.50 -21.19
C VAL A 71 9.80 -13.47 -22.55
N ASN A 72 10.15 -14.37 -23.45
CA ASN A 72 9.54 -14.41 -24.78
C ASN A 72 8.07 -14.84 -24.71
N SER A 73 7.73 -15.86 -23.91
CA SER A 73 6.33 -16.27 -23.72
C SER A 73 5.44 -15.11 -23.25
N LEU A 74 5.91 -14.31 -22.29
CA LEU A 74 5.15 -13.14 -21.79
C LEU A 74 5.01 -12.01 -22.82
N ARG A 75 5.99 -11.85 -23.73
CA ARG A 75 5.92 -10.84 -24.79
C ARG A 75 4.90 -11.24 -25.85
N ASP A 76 4.91 -12.50 -26.22
CA ASP A 76 4.03 -13.06 -27.25
C ASP A 76 2.56 -13.10 -26.78
N GLU A 77 2.30 -13.22 -25.46
CA GLU A 77 0.95 -13.14 -24.88
C GLU A 77 0.31 -11.74 -24.97
N LEU A 78 1.11 -10.69 -25.15
CA LEU A 78 0.66 -9.30 -25.19
C LEU A 78 0.58 -8.71 -26.61
N GLU A 79 0.90 -9.50 -27.64
CA GLU A 79 0.65 -9.19 -29.06
C GLU A 79 -0.74 -9.69 -29.50
#